data_AF-A0A7W0JJR7-F1
#
_entry.id   AF-A0A7W0JJR7-F1
#
_cell.length_a   1.000
_cell.length_b   1.000
_cell.length_c   1.000
_cell.angle_alpha   90.00
_cell.angle_beta   90.00
_cell.angle_gamma   90.00
#
_symmetry.space_group_name_H-M   'P 1'
#
loop_
_entity.id
_entity.type
_entity.pdbx_description
1 polymer ?
#
loop_
_entity_poly.entity_id
_entity_poly.type
_entity_poly.pdbx_seq_one_letter_code
_entity_poly.pdbx_strand_id
1 'polypeptide(L)'
;MRFAVPGNDPRLVGLVRRLDRDGVSMAETWRAVGAGANRLGLRRPGYGLVRQLVRLERFRRRVRNETIAALKKAASGFAAGRAPFRPLLADLERIGWRTGLVFDPHEPP
;
A
#
# COMPACT_ATOMS: atom_id res chain seq x y z
N MET A 1 21.13 22.65 -13.40
CA MET A 1 20.10 22.60 -12.33
C MET A 1 19.46 21.21 -12.31
N ARG A 2 19.53 20.48 -11.19
CA ARG A 2 18.94 19.12 -11.08
C ARG A 2 17.51 19.25 -10.59
N PHE A 3 16.54 19.04 -11.48
CA PHE A 3 15.11 19.17 -11.22
C PHE A 3 14.68 18.35 -9.99
N ALA A 4 13.67 18.84 -9.27
CA ALA A 4 13.06 18.09 -8.17
C ALA A 4 12.54 16.75 -8.71
N VAL A 5 12.78 15.66 -7.97
CA VAL A 5 12.20 14.36 -8.33
C VAL A 5 10.68 14.49 -8.25
N PRO A 6 9.92 14.17 -9.32
CA PRO A 6 8.47 14.19 -9.28
C PRO A 6 7.96 13.30 -8.15
N GLY A 7 6.90 13.73 -7.47
CA GLY A 7 6.37 13.00 -6.32
C GLY A 7 5.91 11.57 -6.64
N ASN A 8 5.58 11.28 -7.91
CA ASN A 8 5.20 9.95 -8.38
C ASN A 8 6.33 9.13 -9.01
N ASP A 9 7.59 9.62 -9.05
CA ASP A 9 8.67 8.95 -9.79
C ASP A 9 8.71 7.46 -9.41
N PRO A 10 8.50 6.54 -10.38
CA PRO A 10 8.38 5.12 -10.10
C PRO A 10 9.60 4.53 -9.38
N ARG A 11 10.79 5.12 -9.59
CA ARG A 11 12.03 4.70 -8.93
C ARG A 11 12.01 5.08 -7.46
N LEU A 12 11.50 6.27 -7.13
CA LEU A 12 11.36 6.71 -5.75
C LEU A 12 10.29 5.91 -5.00
N VAL A 13 9.13 5.66 -5.64
CA VAL A 13 8.09 4.77 -5.10
C VAL A 13 8.66 3.35 -4.88
N GLY A 14 9.42 2.84 -5.85
CA GLY A 14 10.10 1.55 -5.75
C GLY A 14 11.10 1.48 -4.59
N LEU A 15 11.88 2.55 -4.38
CA LEU A 15 12.79 2.66 -3.23
C LEU A 15 12.03 2.62 -1.91
N VAL A 16 10.97 3.41 -1.75
CA VAL A 16 10.13 3.40 -0.54
C VAL A 16 9.55 2.01 -0.29
N ARG A 17 9.00 1.37 -1.33
CA ARG A 17 8.43 0.02 -1.24
C ARG A 17 9.44 -1.02 -0.76
N ARG A 18 10.70 -0.92 -1.17
CA ARG A 18 11.76 -1.87 -0.82
C ARG A 18 12.42 -1.58 0.53
N LEU A 19 12.50 -0.32 0.92
CA LEU A 19 13.28 0.13 2.08
C LEU A 19 12.43 0.40 3.33
N ASP A 20 11.15 0.73 3.18
CA ASP A 20 10.24 0.84 4.33
C ASP A 20 9.88 -0.55 4.86
N ARG A 21 10.25 -0.81 6.11
CA ARG A 21 9.97 -2.05 6.84
C ARG A 21 9.20 -1.73 8.11
N ASP A 22 8.44 -2.71 8.58
CA ASP A 22 7.75 -2.60 9.86
C ASP A 22 8.77 -2.48 11.00
N GLY A 23 8.49 -1.61 11.97
CA GLY A 23 9.41 -1.30 13.08
C GLY A 23 10.50 -0.27 12.76
N VAL A 24 10.73 0.10 11.49
CA VAL A 24 11.71 1.13 11.12
C VAL A 24 11.10 2.53 11.26
N SER A 25 11.86 3.44 11.87
CA SER A 25 11.43 4.83 12.02
C SER A 25 11.38 5.56 10.68
N MET A 26 10.53 6.58 10.57
CA MET A 26 10.42 7.39 9.36
C MET A 26 11.75 8.05 8.97
N ALA A 27 12.54 8.46 9.96
CA ALA A 27 13.85 9.06 9.74
C ALA A 27 14.84 8.08 9.13
N GLU A 28 14.87 6.84 9.60
CA GLU A 28 15.71 5.77 9.04
C GLU A 28 15.28 5.43 7.60
N THR A 29 13.98 5.27 7.36
CA THR A 29 13.46 5.06 6.00
C THR A 29 13.87 6.21 5.08
N TRP A 30 13.75 7.46 5.51
CA TRP A 30 14.21 8.62 4.72
C TRP A 30 15.72 8.60 4.44
N ARG A 31 16.55 8.27 5.44
CA ARG A 31 18.00 8.16 5.23
C ARG A 31 18.33 7.08 4.21
N ALA A 32 17.70 5.92 4.31
CA ALA A 32 17.88 4.80 3.39
C ALA A 32 17.41 5.13 1.97
N VAL A 33 16.21 5.73 1.83
CA VAL A 33 15.67 6.17 0.54
C VAL A 33 16.56 7.24 -0.08
N GLY A 34 17.06 8.19 0.71
CA GLY A 34 18.00 9.20 0.23
C GLY A 34 19.33 8.62 -0.26
N ALA A 35 19.87 7.63 0.45
CA ALA A 35 21.06 6.90 0.00
C ALA A 35 20.77 6.09 -1.29
N GLY A 36 19.61 5.45 -1.38
CA GLY A 36 19.16 4.75 -2.59
C GLY A 36 18.98 5.69 -3.78
N ALA A 37 18.38 6.85 -3.58
CA ALA A 37 18.20 7.87 -4.61
C ALA A 37 19.54 8.36 -5.16
N ASN A 38 20.51 8.64 -4.28
CA ASN A 38 21.86 9.01 -4.68
C ASN A 38 22.52 7.94 -5.56
N ARG A 39 22.40 6.65 -5.18
CA ARG A 39 22.93 5.53 -5.97
C ARG A 39 22.27 5.39 -7.35
N LEU A 40 21.01 5.80 -7.48
CA LEU A 40 20.29 5.82 -8.75
C LEU A 40 20.52 7.10 -9.57
N GLY A 41 21.44 7.98 -9.15
CA GLY A 41 21.69 9.25 -9.82
C GLY A 41 20.52 10.23 -9.71
N LEU A 42 19.61 10.03 -8.76
CA LEU A 42 18.48 10.91 -8.49
C LEU A 42 18.89 12.00 -7.49
N ARG A 43 18.21 13.14 -7.56
CA ARG A 43 18.30 14.15 -6.50
C ARG A 43 17.70 13.57 -5.21
N ARG A 44 18.37 13.79 -4.07
CA ARG A 44 17.88 13.35 -2.77
C ARG A 44 16.47 13.93 -2.51
N PRO A 45 15.47 13.09 -2.22
CA PRO A 45 14.12 13.54 -1.96
C PRO A 45 14.01 14.23 -0.59
N GLY A 46 13.11 15.21 -0.51
CA GLY A 46 12.76 15.86 0.75
C GLY A 46 12.05 14.91 1.72
N TYR A 47 12.19 15.17 3.02
CA TYR A 47 11.57 14.35 4.07
C TYR A 47 10.04 14.28 3.94
N GLY A 48 9.39 15.42 3.63
CA GLY A 48 7.93 15.48 3.46
C GLY A 48 7.41 14.55 2.36
N LEU A 49 8.08 14.53 1.21
CA LEU A 49 7.74 13.64 0.10
C LEU A 49 7.89 12.17 0.50
N VAL A 50 9.02 11.79 1.11
CA VAL A 50 9.22 10.40 1.55
C VAL A 50 8.19 10.01 2.62
N ARG A 51 7.86 10.92 3.54
CA ARG A 51 6.83 10.70 4.56
C ARG A 51 5.45 10.43 3.95
N GLN A 52 5.07 11.17 2.91
CA GLN A 52 3.81 10.94 2.20
C GLN A 52 3.80 9.58 1.50
N LEU A 53 4.87 9.25 0.78
CA LEU A 53 5.00 7.96 0.08
C LEU A 53 4.98 6.77 1.05
N VAL A 54 5.66 6.87 2.18
CA VAL A 54 5.65 5.84 3.24
C VAL A 54 4.25 5.66 3.81
N ARG A 55 3.52 6.74 4.08
CA ARG A 55 2.13 6.66 4.56
C ARG A 55 1.23 5.95 3.57
N LEU A 56 1.34 6.28 2.28
CA LEU A 56 0.59 5.64 1.22
C LEU A 56 0.95 4.16 1.10
N GLU A 57 2.24 3.81 1.15
CA GLU A 57 2.70 2.43 1.09
C GLU A 57 2.18 1.60 2.27
N ARG A 58 2.28 2.13 3.49
CA ARG A 58 1.77 1.46 4.70
C ARG A 58 0.26 1.31 4.65
N PHE A 59 -0.47 2.29 4.13
CA PHE A 59 -1.92 2.17 3.89
C PHE A 59 -2.22 1.05 2.90
N ARG A 60 -1.53 1.01 1.76
CA ARG A 60 -1.69 -0.06 0.77
C ARG A 60 -1.40 -1.45 1.35
N ARG A 61 -0.35 -1.58 2.17
CA ARG A 61 -0.02 -2.85 2.85
C ARG A 61 -1.11 -3.26 3.84
N ARG A 62 -1.65 -2.32 4.63
CA ARG A 62 -2.76 -2.60 5.55
C ARG A 62 -3.99 -3.12 4.81
N VAL A 63 -4.42 -2.40 3.77
CA VAL A 63 -5.56 -2.81 2.92
C VAL A 63 -5.32 -4.22 2.36
N ARG A 64 -4.15 -4.48 1.78
CA ARG A 64 -3.81 -5.80 1.24
C ARG A 64 -3.87 -6.90 2.30
N ASN A 65 -3.32 -6.63 3.48
CA ASN A 65 -3.32 -7.62 4.57
C ASN A 65 -4.74 -7.88 5.10
N GLU A 66 -5.58 -6.83 5.19
CA GLU A 66 -6.99 -6.95 5.54
C GLU A 66 -7.75 -7.80 4.50
N THR A 67 -7.54 -7.55 3.21
CA THR A 67 -8.15 -8.35 2.13
C THR A 67 -7.70 -9.81 2.18
N ILE A 68 -6.40 -10.07 2.36
CA ILE A 68 -5.89 -11.44 2.49
C ILE A 68 -6.46 -12.14 3.72
N ALA A 69 -6.60 -11.42 4.84
CA ALA A 69 -7.20 -11.97 6.06
C ALA A 69 -8.69 -12.31 5.86
N ALA A 70 -9.46 -11.43 5.20
CA ALA A 70 -10.85 -11.67 4.87
C ALA A 70 -11.02 -12.90 3.96
N LEU A 71 -10.19 -13.02 2.92
CA LEU A 71 -10.17 -14.18 2.03
C LEU A 71 -9.84 -15.48 2.77
N LYS A 72 -8.84 -15.48 3.65
CA LYS A 72 -8.49 -16.65 4.48
C LYS A 72 -9.66 -17.08 5.38
N LYS A 73 -10.35 -16.12 5.99
CA LYS A 73 -11.52 -16.38 6.84
C LYS A 73 -12.70 -16.97 6.05
N ALA A 74 -12.90 -16.49 4.81
CA ALA A 74 -13.92 -17.05 3.93
C ALA A 74 -13.58 -18.48 3.49
N ALA A 75 -12.32 -18.74 3.11
CA ALA A 75 -11.86 -20.07 2.73
C ALA A 75 -11.97 -21.07 3.88
N SER A 76 -11.65 -20.68 5.11
CA SER A 76 -11.84 -21.54 6.28
C SER A 76 -13.31 -21.80 6.60
N GLY A 77 -14.19 -20.82 6.37
CA GLY A 77 -15.64 -21.01 6.45
C GLY A 77 -16.15 -22.07 5.47
N PHE A 78 -15.67 -22.01 4.21
CA PHE A 78 -16.00 -23.01 3.19
C PHE A 78 -15.52 -24.41 3.56
N ALA A 79 -14.26 -24.54 4.02
CA ALA A 79 -13.70 -25.81 4.48
C ALA A 79 -14.46 -26.39 5.69
N ALA A 80 -15.06 -25.53 6.52
CA ALA A 80 -15.89 -25.93 7.65
C ALA A 80 -17.37 -26.18 7.29
N GLY A 81 -17.72 -26.25 6.00
CA GLY A 81 -19.09 -26.51 5.53
C GLY A 81 -20.06 -25.33 5.74
N ARG A 82 -19.57 -24.12 6.03
CA ARG A 82 -20.41 -22.91 6.20
C ARG A 82 -20.35 -22.06 4.94
N ALA A 83 -21.49 -21.56 4.48
CA ALA A 83 -21.55 -20.63 3.35
C ALA A 83 -20.82 -19.31 3.72
N PRO A 84 -19.65 -19.02 3.10
CA PRO A 84 -18.81 -17.90 3.53
C PRO A 84 -19.22 -16.56 2.90
N PHE A 85 -20.26 -16.57 2.06
CA PHE A 85 -20.55 -15.48 1.12
C PHE A 85 -20.88 -14.16 1.83
N ARG A 86 -21.69 -14.21 2.88
CA ARG A 86 -22.17 -13.01 3.59
C ARG A 86 -21.08 -12.29 4.41
N PRO A 87 -20.26 -12.97 5.24
CA PRO A 87 -19.21 -12.29 5.99
C PRO A 87 -18.06 -11.79 5.10
N LEU A 88 -17.77 -12.47 3.99
CA LEU A 88 -16.75 -12.01 3.03
C LEU A 88 -17.18 -10.70 2.34
N LEU A 89 -18.42 -10.63 1.86
CA LEU A 89 -18.97 -9.41 1.25
C LEU A 89 -18.92 -8.22 2.22
N ALA A 90 -19.35 -8.42 3.46
CA ALA A 90 -19.30 -7.36 4.48
C ALA A 90 -17.86 -6.89 4.79
N ASP A 91 -16.90 -7.81 4.83
CA ASP A 91 -15.48 -7.46 5.03
C ASP A 91 -14.90 -6.72 3.81
N LEU A 92 -15.28 -7.10 2.59
CA LEU A 92 -14.84 -6.43 1.36
C LEU A 92 -15.48 -5.05 1.19
N GLU A 93 -16.78 -4.91 1.46
CA GLU A 93 -17.48 -3.62 1.47
C GLU A 93 -16.77 -2.67 2.44
N ARG A 94 -16.54 -3.11 3.69
CA ARG A 94 -15.85 -2.32 4.71
C ARG A 94 -14.45 -1.86 4.27
N ILE A 95 -13.73 -2.68 3.50
CA ILE A 95 -12.42 -2.32 2.94
C ILE A 95 -12.58 -1.32 1.78
N GLY A 96 -13.55 -1.54 0.89
CA GLY A 96 -13.85 -0.68 -0.27
C GLY A 96 -14.26 0.75 0.10
N TRP A 97 -15.12 0.90 1.12
CA TRP A 97 -15.49 2.21 1.68
C TRP A 97 -14.27 2.99 2.20
N ARG A 98 -13.23 2.29 2.69
CA ARG A 98 -12.04 2.89 3.29
C ARG A 98 -10.97 3.26 2.26
N THR A 99 -11.01 2.64 1.08
CA THR A 99 -10.08 2.89 -0.04
C THR A 99 -10.64 3.81 -1.12
N GLY A 100 -11.93 4.15 -1.07
CA GLY A 100 -12.62 4.89 -2.15
C GLY A 100 -12.86 4.05 -3.40
N LEU A 101 -12.65 2.72 -3.30
CA LEU A 101 -12.99 1.77 -4.35
C LEU A 101 -14.47 1.40 -4.18
N VAL A 102 -15.35 2.27 -4.66
CA VAL A 102 -16.73 1.87 -4.96
C VAL A 102 -16.63 0.92 -6.15
N PHE A 103 -16.83 -0.38 -5.90
CA PHE A 103 -17.26 -1.29 -6.95
C PHE A 103 -18.68 -0.87 -7.30
N ASP A 104 -18.86 -0.21 -8.44
CA ASP A 104 -20.18 -0.01 -9.03
C ASP A 104 -20.58 -1.35 -9.67
N PRO A 105 -21.61 -2.07 -9.17
CA PRO A 105 -22.01 -3.36 -9.71
C PRO A 105 -22.87 -3.22 -10.98
N HIS A 106 -23.02 -2.02 -11.54
CA HIS A 106 -23.85 -1.75 -12.71
C HIS A 106 -23.05 -1.20 -13.90
N GLU A 107 -22.35 -2.09 -14.62
CA GLU A 107 -22.14 -1.88 -16.06
C GLU A 107 -22.15 -3.25 -16.78
N PRO A 108 -23.20 -3.56 -17.56
CA PRO A 108 -23.27 -4.76 -18.41
C PRO A 108 -22.61 -4.50 -19.79
N PRO A 109 -22.42 -5.54 -20.64
CA PRO A 109 -21.26 -5.72 -21.51
C PRO A 109 -21.17 -4.83 -22.76
#